data_AF-A0A0C2HTT3-F1
#
_entry.id   AF-A0A0C2HTT3-F1
#
_cell.length_a   1.000
_cell.length_b   1.000
_cell.length_c   1.000
_cell.angle_alpha   90.00
_cell.angle_beta   90.00
_cell.angle_gamma   90.00
#
_symmetry.space_group_name_H-M   'P 1'
#
loop_
_entity.id
_entity.type
_entity.pdbx_description
1 polymer ?
#
loop_
_entity_poly.entity_id
_entity_poly.type
_entity_poly.pdbx_seq_one_letter_code
_entity_poly.pdbx_strand_id
1 'polypeptide(L)'
;MYPGLMGLAEPHRERTAPSFVLLIPPYLEASQKMEKCLFCDVDLNPGSDEHIFLSALGGRLITPRATCTKCNNAFASQETGKIDDALADVFEHVRNALQIWTGRKKPPPTIANAGVLDEGAFFDLAPGFIPFIRPPKVPSDLQVGSVLNLSVPNEAEAKRVLSILNKRKLQADFSNSMLIERKVPAISLGMKFDGIKVWKCIAKSAVAGFVLLYGNERARAVIDRDVRDAIICGEPAINEFCGWDFVNPWPTISKIEPHHRCIGAELSGFEHSLIVTEVGDLTVAFIEIFGGWRFSVALGPATGIPFRGVAINPRSMSPARFVIEGTAPSSYVPRTPESFKTEHSYTMAANKTAMDRVLEQWSVESHAENRSRLNQDLNAKLGSAETEEEQEAIIDEFIRKVATLEQGEAWETALNLTFGENE
;
A
#
# COMPACT_ATOMS: atom_id res chain seq x y z
N MET A 1 3.52 20.95 47.73
CA MET A 1 3.26 22.14 48.55
C MET A 1 3.66 23.37 47.74
N TYR A 2 2.74 23.94 46.97
CA TYR A 2 2.46 25.37 46.72
C TYR A 2 1.31 25.43 45.68
N PRO A 3 0.43 26.43 45.74
CA PRO A 3 -0.97 26.34 45.34
C PRO A 3 -1.29 27.16 44.08
N GLY A 4 -2.55 27.15 43.62
CA GLY A 4 -3.12 28.31 42.94
C GLY A 4 -4.10 28.03 41.80
N LEU A 5 -5.33 27.63 42.15
CA LEU A 5 -6.53 27.75 41.33
C LEU A 5 -7.04 29.21 41.36
N MET A 6 -7.51 29.70 40.20
CA MET A 6 -8.57 30.71 39.93
C MET A 6 -8.28 31.29 38.53
N GLY A 7 -9.19 31.49 37.59
CA GLY A 7 -10.65 31.49 37.57
C GLY A 7 -11.08 32.44 36.45
N LEU A 8 -11.90 31.93 35.52
CA LEU A 8 -12.97 32.59 34.74
C LEU A 8 -12.72 33.96 34.07
N ALA A 9 -12.94 33.98 32.75
CA ALA A 9 -14.00 34.75 32.04
C ALA A 9 -13.51 35.35 30.71
N GLU A 10 -14.17 34.94 29.61
CA GLU A 10 -14.16 35.64 28.33
C GLU A 10 -14.87 37.00 28.43
N PRO A 11 -14.67 37.91 27.47
CA PRO A 11 -15.70 38.00 26.43
C PRO A 11 -15.19 38.28 25.00
N HIS A 12 -15.94 37.70 24.05
CA HIS A 12 -16.33 38.22 22.73
C HIS A 12 -15.36 39.18 21.99
N ARG A 13 -14.79 38.68 20.89
CA ARG A 13 -14.65 39.46 19.65
C ARG A 13 -15.01 38.62 18.43
N GLU A 14 -16.23 38.84 17.96
CA GLU A 14 -16.63 38.53 16.59
C GLU A 14 -15.71 39.26 15.61
N ARG A 15 -15.03 38.51 14.74
CA ARG A 15 -14.51 39.04 13.48
C ARG A 15 -15.18 38.26 12.36
N THR A 16 -16.28 38.83 11.88
CA THR A 16 -16.91 38.50 10.61
C THR A 16 -15.94 38.84 9.48
N ALA A 17 -15.44 37.81 8.79
CA ALA A 17 -14.76 37.99 7.52
C ALA A 17 -15.82 38.23 6.42
N PRO A 18 -15.61 39.18 5.49
CA PRO A 18 -16.58 39.46 4.44
C PRO A 18 -16.61 38.32 3.43
N SER A 19 -17.80 37.76 3.22
CA SER A 19 -18.13 36.87 2.12
C SER A 19 -17.92 37.60 0.79
N PHE A 20 -16.82 37.30 0.10
CA PHE A 20 -16.66 37.63 -1.32
C PHE A 20 -17.56 36.69 -2.14
N VAL A 21 -18.79 37.14 -2.37
CA VAL A 21 -19.66 36.59 -3.41
C VAL A 21 -19.10 37.08 -4.74
N LEU A 22 -18.29 36.24 -5.38
CA LEU A 22 -17.96 36.41 -6.79
C LEU A 22 -19.23 36.14 -7.60
N LEU A 23 -19.86 37.20 -8.09
CA LEU A 23 -20.89 37.14 -9.11
C LEU A 23 -20.26 36.54 -10.38
N ILE A 24 -20.56 35.26 -10.63
CA ILE A 24 -20.25 34.58 -11.88
C ILE A 24 -21.16 35.17 -12.96
N PRO A 25 -20.63 35.66 -14.10
CA PRO A 25 -21.48 36.14 -15.19
C PRO A 25 -22.27 34.98 -15.81
N PRO A 26 -23.53 35.21 -16.25
CA PRO A 26 -24.34 34.19 -16.91
C PRO A 26 -23.86 34.06 -18.35
N TYR A 27 -22.92 33.15 -18.59
CA TYR A 27 -22.49 32.78 -19.93
C TYR A 27 -22.99 31.38 -20.26
N LEU A 28 -24.03 31.35 -21.10
CA LEU A 28 -24.42 30.30 -22.03
C LEU A 28 -24.59 28.87 -21.46
N GLU A 29 -25.85 28.50 -21.28
CA GLU A 29 -26.36 27.13 -21.31
C GLU A 29 -26.02 26.47 -22.66
N ALA A 30 -24.77 26.04 -22.83
CA ALA A 30 -24.52 24.88 -23.65
C ALA A 30 -25.21 23.71 -22.94
N SER A 31 -26.23 23.12 -23.57
CA SER A 31 -26.84 21.85 -23.16
C SER A 31 -25.74 20.88 -22.76
N GLN A 32 -25.48 20.79 -21.45
CA GLN A 32 -24.40 20.01 -20.90
C GLN A 32 -24.90 18.58 -20.97
N LYS A 33 -24.60 17.89 -22.07
CA LYS A 33 -24.99 16.49 -22.30
C LYS A 33 -24.60 15.71 -21.05
N MET A 34 -25.61 15.24 -20.31
CA MET A 34 -25.36 14.51 -19.07
C MET A 34 -24.50 13.30 -19.39
N GLU A 35 -23.44 13.14 -18.61
CA GLU A 35 -22.54 12.01 -18.75
C GLU A 35 -23.25 10.74 -18.30
N LYS A 36 -22.85 9.59 -18.85
CA LYS A 36 -23.48 8.31 -18.55
C LYS A 36 -22.48 7.36 -17.93
N CYS A 37 -22.95 6.58 -16.96
CA CYS A 37 -22.17 5.46 -16.42
C CYS A 37 -21.70 4.56 -17.56
N LEU A 38 -20.40 4.22 -17.59
CA LEU A 38 -19.84 3.35 -18.61
C LEU A 38 -20.54 1.99 -18.67
N PHE A 39 -20.95 1.45 -17.52
CA PHE A 39 -21.41 0.07 -17.39
C PHE A 39 -22.93 -0.10 -17.53
N CYS A 40 -23.73 0.86 -17.07
CA CYS A 40 -25.20 0.73 -17.03
C CYS A 40 -25.96 1.85 -17.75
N ASP A 41 -25.25 2.78 -18.38
CA ASP A 41 -25.83 3.85 -19.21
C ASP A 41 -26.77 4.84 -18.49
N VAL A 42 -26.91 4.73 -17.17
CA VAL A 42 -27.62 5.69 -16.31
C VAL A 42 -26.85 7.01 -16.25
N ASP A 43 -27.56 8.11 -16.23
CA ASP A 43 -26.98 9.45 -16.13
C ASP A 43 -26.23 9.67 -14.80
N LEU A 44 -25.09 10.34 -14.87
CA LEU A 44 -24.25 10.66 -13.72
C LEU A 44 -24.68 12.00 -13.12
N ASN A 45 -25.38 11.96 -11.97
CA ASN A 45 -25.79 13.17 -11.25
C ASN A 45 -25.94 12.95 -9.73
N PRO A 46 -24.87 13.10 -8.94
CA PRO A 46 -23.47 13.07 -9.35
C PRO A 46 -23.01 11.64 -9.67
N GLY A 47 -21.90 11.49 -10.38
CA GLY A 47 -21.23 10.19 -10.48
C GLY A 47 -20.44 9.84 -9.21
N SER A 48 -19.91 8.63 -9.15
CA SER A 48 -19.11 8.14 -8.03
C SER A 48 -17.62 8.44 -8.22
N ASP A 49 -16.91 8.77 -7.15
CA ASP A 49 -15.45 8.99 -7.16
C ASP A 49 -14.69 7.69 -7.42
N GLU A 50 -14.49 7.39 -8.69
CA GLU A 50 -13.76 6.21 -9.14
C GLU A 50 -12.26 6.50 -9.12
N HIS A 51 -11.47 5.59 -8.56
CA HIS A 51 -10.03 5.75 -8.53
C HIS A 51 -9.41 5.14 -9.78
N ILE A 52 -8.57 5.89 -10.50
CA ILE A 52 -7.93 5.40 -11.73
C ILE A 52 -7.01 4.23 -11.40
N PHE A 53 -6.18 4.38 -10.37
CA PHE A 53 -5.45 3.28 -9.74
C PHE A 53 -6.09 3.03 -8.39
N LEU A 54 -6.22 1.77 -7.98
CA LEU A 54 -6.91 1.42 -6.75
C LEU A 54 -6.35 2.19 -5.54
N SER A 55 -7.25 2.75 -4.73
CA SER A 55 -6.86 3.55 -3.55
C SER A 55 -5.97 2.77 -2.58
N ALA A 56 -6.23 1.46 -2.42
CA ALA A 56 -5.41 0.58 -1.61
C ALA A 56 -3.95 0.62 -2.05
N LEU A 57 -3.66 0.70 -3.34
CA LEU A 57 -2.29 0.72 -3.88
C LEU A 57 -1.60 2.10 -3.81
N GLY A 58 -2.20 3.09 -3.14
CA GLY A 58 -1.71 4.47 -3.13
C GLY A 58 -2.28 5.34 -4.26
N GLY A 59 -3.29 4.84 -4.98
CA GLY A 59 -4.04 5.60 -5.96
C GLY A 59 -4.75 6.81 -5.36
N ARG A 60 -4.40 8.02 -5.81
CA ARG A 60 -5.01 9.30 -5.37
C ARG A 60 -5.72 10.05 -6.50
N LEU A 61 -5.64 9.53 -7.72
CA LEU A 61 -6.26 10.13 -8.89
C LEU A 61 -7.67 9.58 -9.06
N ILE A 62 -8.65 10.48 -9.00
CA ILE A 62 -10.07 10.13 -9.03
C ILE A 62 -10.78 10.80 -10.20
N THR A 63 -11.87 10.18 -10.67
CA THR A 63 -12.80 10.77 -11.64
C THR A 63 -14.25 10.47 -11.24
N PRO A 64 -15.11 11.49 -11.10
CA PRO A 64 -16.54 11.28 -10.88
C PRO A 64 -17.30 10.97 -12.18
N ARG A 65 -16.60 10.89 -13.32
CA ARG A 65 -17.19 10.90 -14.68
C ARG A 65 -17.30 9.52 -15.31
N ALA A 66 -16.89 8.45 -14.63
CA ALA A 66 -16.81 7.11 -15.20
C ALA A 66 -18.01 6.22 -14.83
N THR A 67 -18.40 6.23 -13.55
CA THR A 67 -19.33 5.22 -13.00
C THR A 67 -20.38 5.85 -12.09
N CYS A 68 -21.59 5.28 -12.07
CA CYS A 68 -22.57 5.59 -11.03
C CYS A 68 -22.27 4.82 -9.74
N THR A 69 -22.83 5.27 -8.61
CA THR A 69 -22.63 4.64 -7.29
C THR A 69 -23.05 3.17 -7.26
N LYS A 70 -24.12 2.79 -7.98
CA LYS A 70 -24.58 1.40 -8.04
C LYS A 70 -23.52 0.48 -8.66
N CYS A 71 -22.96 0.86 -9.80
CA CYS A 71 -21.92 0.07 -10.46
C CYS A 71 -20.61 0.06 -9.66
N ASN A 72 -20.23 1.19 -9.06
CA ASN A 72 -19.04 1.24 -8.22
C ASN A 72 -19.17 0.30 -7.00
N ASN A 73 -20.31 0.36 -6.29
CA ASN A 73 -20.58 -0.54 -5.17
C ASN A 73 -20.64 -2.01 -5.58
N ALA A 74 -21.08 -2.29 -6.82
CA ALA A 74 -21.08 -3.65 -7.34
C ALA A 74 -19.65 -4.21 -7.31
N PHE A 75 -18.62 -3.47 -7.74
CA PHE A 75 -17.22 -3.94 -7.72
C PHE A 75 -16.67 -4.27 -6.33
N ALA A 76 -17.23 -3.66 -5.29
CA ALA A 76 -16.89 -3.91 -3.89
C ALA A 76 -17.77 -5.00 -3.22
N SER A 77 -18.79 -5.51 -3.91
CA SER A 77 -19.71 -6.51 -3.37
C SER A 77 -19.17 -7.94 -3.54
N GLN A 78 -19.60 -8.84 -2.66
CA GLN A 78 -19.32 -10.28 -2.77
C GLN A 78 -19.89 -10.88 -4.06
N GLU A 79 -21.04 -10.36 -4.52
CA GLU A 79 -21.76 -10.87 -5.70
C GLU A 79 -20.96 -10.71 -7.00
N THR A 80 -20.15 -9.66 -7.13
CA THR A 80 -19.26 -9.48 -8.30
C THR A 80 -17.81 -9.93 -8.04
N GLY A 81 -17.56 -10.50 -6.85
CA GLY A 81 -16.30 -11.14 -6.48
C GLY A 81 -15.27 -10.23 -5.79
N LYS A 82 -15.62 -8.99 -5.41
CA LYS A 82 -14.73 -8.02 -4.74
C LYS A 82 -13.41 -7.81 -5.48
N ILE A 83 -13.50 -7.38 -6.74
CA ILE A 83 -12.33 -7.28 -7.62
C ILE A 83 -11.27 -6.30 -7.08
N ASP A 84 -11.70 -5.24 -6.39
CA ASP A 84 -10.81 -4.25 -5.76
C ASP A 84 -10.00 -4.90 -4.62
N ASP A 85 -10.63 -5.71 -3.76
CA ASP A 85 -9.95 -6.43 -2.66
C ASP A 85 -8.92 -7.42 -3.23
N ALA A 86 -9.30 -8.16 -4.28
CA ALA A 86 -8.41 -9.15 -4.91
C ALA A 86 -7.11 -8.52 -5.43
N LEU A 87 -7.17 -7.32 -6.05
CA LEU A 87 -5.97 -6.61 -6.48
C LEU A 87 -5.18 -6.06 -5.28
N ALA A 88 -5.86 -5.56 -4.24
CA ALA A 88 -5.19 -5.04 -3.05
C ALA A 88 -4.39 -6.11 -2.29
N ASP A 89 -4.97 -7.30 -2.13
CA ASP A 89 -4.39 -8.44 -1.40
C ASP A 89 -3.11 -8.94 -2.08
N VAL A 90 -3.12 -9.01 -3.42
CA VAL A 90 -1.94 -9.39 -4.21
C VAL A 90 -0.74 -8.53 -3.87
N PHE A 91 -0.93 -7.22 -3.75
CA PHE A 91 0.14 -6.24 -3.54
C PHE A 91 0.34 -5.88 -2.06
N GLU A 92 -0.23 -6.63 -1.13
CA GLU A 92 -0.12 -6.33 0.30
C GLU A 92 1.35 -6.25 0.77
N HIS A 93 2.17 -7.23 0.36
CA HIS A 93 3.60 -7.28 0.66
C HIS A 93 4.37 -6.10 0.09
N VAL A 94 4.07 -5.70 -1.16
CA VAL A 94 4.72 -4.54 -1.80
C VAL A 94 4.37 -3.25 -1.06
N ARG A 95 3.10 -3.10 -0.66
CA ARG A 95 2.65 -1.94 0.11
C ARG A 95 3.28 -1.89 1.49
N ASN A 96 3.45 -3.03 2.16
CA ASN A 96 4.16 -3.10 3.43
C ASN A 96 5.62 -2.69 3.24
N ALA A 97 6.33 -3.33 2.31
CA ALA A 97 7.75 -3.10 2.04
C ALA A 97 8.08 -1.63 1.74
N LEU A 98 7.31 -1.01 0.84
CA LEU A 98 7.52 0.39 0.41
C LEU A 98 6.80 1.43 1.29
N GLN A 99 6.17 0.99 2.39
CA GLN A 99 5.43 1.82 3.34
C GLN A 99 4.36 2.71 2.66
N ILE A 100 3.58 2.13 1.74
CA ILE A 100 2.62 2.86 0.93
C ILE A 100 1.30 3.09 1.67
N TRP A 101 1.01 4.37 1.90
CA TRP A 101 -0.29 4.84 2.38
C TRP A 101 -1.33 4.77 1.28
N THR A 102 -2.54 4.33 1.63
CA THR A 102 -3.67 4.34 0.69
C THR A 102 -4.01 5.77 0.26
N GLY A 103 -4.68 5.93 -0.89
CA GLY A 103 -5.17 7.23 -1.32
C GLY A 103 -6.16 7.88 -0.36
N ARG A 104 -6.81 7.08 0.49
CA ARG A 104 -7.68 7.51 1.59
C ARG A 104 -6.94 7.67 2.93
N LYS A 105 -5.61 7.79 2.91
CA LYS A 105 -4.76 8.04 4.08
C LYS A 105 -4.83 6.99 5.19
N LYS A 106 -5.25 5.76 4.88
CA LYS A 106 -5.04 4.60 5.76
C LYS A 106 -3.57 4.15 5.70
N PRO A 107 -3.00 3.71 6.84
CA PRO A 107 -1.61 3.28 6.91
C PRO A 107 -1.32 2.07 6.02
N PRO A 108 -0.04 1.80 5.72
CA PRO A 108 0.36 0.57 5.04
C PRO A 108 -0.06 -0.67 5.85
N PRO A 109 -0.30 -1.82 5.20
CA PRO A 109 -0.80 -3.01 5.85
C PRO A 109 0.26 -3.64 6.76
N THR A 110 -0.18 -4.36 7.79
CA THR A 110 0.67 -5.24 8.60
C THR A 110 0.52 -6.67 8.08
N ILE A 111 1.63 -7.35 7.78
CA ILE A 111 1.59 -8.75 7.35
C ILE A 111 1.44 -9.64 8.58
N ALA A 112 0.27 -10.23 8.71
CA ALA A 112 -0.08 -11.08 9.84
C ALA A 112 0.48 -12.51 9.67
N ASN A 113 1.00 -13.09 10.76
CA ASN A 113 1.52 -14.45 10.85
C ASN A 113 2.73 -14.65 9.93
N ALA A 114 3.64 -13.68 9.94
CA ALA A 114 4.81 -13.73 9.06
C ALA A 114 5.77 -14.87 9.43
N GLY A 115 5.79 -15.29 10.68
CA GLY A 115 6.57 -16.44 11.12
C GLY A 115 6.37 -16.78 12.59
N VAL A 116 7.19 -17.73 13.04
CA VAL A 116 7.27 -18.22 14.41
C VAL A 116 8.74 -18.16 14.83
N LEU A 117 9.01 -17.66 16.03
CA LEU A 117 10.33 -17.69 16.65
C LEU A 117 10.63 -19.10 17.20
N ASP A 118 11.89 -19.39 17.51
CA ASP A 118 12.31 -20.73 17.99
C ASP A 118 11.59 -21.18 19.26
N GLU A 119 11.21 -20.24 20.13
CA GLU A 119 10.41 -20.49 21.34
C GLU A 119 8.90 -20.68 21.09
N GLY A 120 8.44 -20.64 19.84
CA GLY A 120 7.04 -20.81 19.46
C GLY A 120 6.19 -19.52 19.43
N ALA A 121 6.79 -18.35 19.67
CA ALA A 121 6.10 -17.07 19.60
C ALA A 121 5.85 -16.64 18.15
N PHE A 122 4.61 -16.30 17.82
CA PHE A 122 4.26 -15.76 16.50
C PHE A 122 4.64 -14.28 16.39
N PHE A 123 5.12 -13.87 15.22
CA PHE A 123 5.36 -12.46 14.92
C PHE A 123 4.68 -12.03 13.63
N ASP A 124 4.41 -10.72 13.57
CA ASP A 124 3.87 -10.01 12.42
C ASP A 124 4.93 -9.07 11.85
N LEU A 125 4.69 -8.55 10.65
CA LEU A 125 5.52 -7.50 10.04
C LEU A 125 4.72 -6.21 9.92
N ALA A 126 5.09 -5.20 10.71
CA ALA A 126 4.63 -3.83 10.54
C ALA A 126 5.19 -3.23 9.23
N PRO A 127 4.69 -2.07 8.77
CA PRO A 127 5.18 -1.41 7.56
C PRO A 127 6.70 -1.26 7.53
N GLY A 128 7.32 -1.54 6.38
CA GLY A 128 8.78 -1.62 6.22
C GLY A 128 9.35 -2.97 6.65
N PHE A 129 8.53 -4.03 6.61
CA PHE A 129 8.86 -5.36 7.14
C PHE A 129 9.48 -5.36 8.54
N ILE A 130 9.00 -4.48 9.41
CA ILE A 130 9.50 -4.37 10.78
C ILE A 130 8.86 -5.48 11.62
N PRO A 131 9.62 -6.49 12.09
CA PRO A 131 9.04 -7.58 12.86
C PRO A 131 8.61 -7.12 14.25
N PHE A 132 7.47 -7.62 14.72
CA PHE A 132 7.05 -7.45 16.11
C PHE A 132 6.32 -8.69 16.63
N ILE A 133 6.60 -9.05 17.88
CA ILE A 133 6.01 -10.20 18.55
C ILE A 133 4.54 -9.92 18.84
N ARG A 134 3.67 -10.87 18.52
CA ARG A 134 2.27 -10.76 18.91
C ARG A 134 2.11 -10.95 20.42
N PRO A 135 1.22 -10.18 21.05
CA PRO A 135 0.71 -10.49 22.37
C PRO A 135 0.33 -11.98 22.50
N PRO A 136 0.93 -12.72 23.44
CA PRO A 136 0.62 -14.13 23.60
C PRO A 136 -0.81 -14.31 24.09
N LYS A 137 -1.45 -15.39 23.63
CA LYS A 137 -2.72 -15.85 24.22
C LYS A 137 -2.39 -16.67 25.46
N VAL A 138 -2.92 -16.26 26.61
CA VAL A 138 -2.75 -17.00 27.87
C VAL A 138 -3.59 -18.28 27.80
N PRO A 139 -2.98 -19.48 27.80
CA PRO A 139 -3.71 -20.76 27.71
C PRO A 139 -4.78 -20.88 28.81
N SER A 140 -5.93 -21.43 28.48
CA SER A 140 -7.07 -21.56 29.40
C SER A 140 -6.93 -22.72 30.40
N ASP A 141 -6.03 -23.65 30.12
CA ASP A 141 -5.84 -24.95 30.78
C ASP A 141 -4.56 -25.02 31.64
N LEU A 142 -4.06 -23.87 32.08
CA LEU A 142 -2.89 -23.79 32.96
C LEU A 142 -3.13 -24.50 34.31
N GLN A 143 -2.26 -25.46 34.63
CA GLN A 143 -2.23 -26.14 35.92
C GLN A 143 -1.42 -25.36 36.96
N VAL A 144 -1.80 -25.48 38.23
CA VAL A 144 -1.08 -24.87 39.35
C VAL A 144 0.29 -25.53 39.48
N GLY A 145 1.35 -24.72 39.59
CA GLY A 145 2.74 -25.19 39.71
C GLY A 145 3.51 -25.27 38.38
N SER A 146 2.87 -24.99 37.24
CA SER A 146 3.54 -24.94 35.94
C SER A 146 4.38 -23.67 35.75
N VAL A 147 5.61 -23.82 35.26
CA VAL A 147 6.42 -22.70 34.75
C VAL A 147 6.01 -22.42 33.31
N LEU A 148 5.70 -21.17 33.00
CA LEU A 148 5.30 -20.75 31.66
C LEU A 148 6.37 -19.82 31.07
N ASN A 149 6.99 -20.25 29.97
CA ASN A 149 7.90 -19.42 29.19
C ASN A 149 7.08 -18.59 28.20
N LEU A 150 7.14 -17.26 28.32
CA LEU A 150 6.43 -16.35 27.42
C LEU A 150 7.38 -15.29 26.87
N SER A 151 7.38 -15.16 25.55
CA SER A 151 7.93 -13.98 24.88
C SER A 151 6.82 -12.95 24.71
N VAL A 152 7.08 -11.73 25.18
CA VAL A 152 6.17 -10.59 25.09
C VAL A 152 6.90 -9.40 24.47
N PRO A 153 6.20 -8.52 23.74
CA PRO A 153 6.82 -7.39 23.05
C PRO A 153 7.43 -6.33 23.98
N ASN A 154 6.94 -6.21 25.22
CA ASN A 154 7.43 -5.22 26.20
C ASN A 154 6.96 -5.55 27.63
N GLU A 155 7.49 -4.80 28.60
CA GLU A 155 7.16 -4.92 30.02
C GLU A 155 5.67 -4.68 30.32
N ALA A 156 5.02 -3.72 29.65
CA ALA A 156 3.60 -3.45 29.86
C ALA A 156 2.72 -4.66 29.49
N GLU A 157 3.11 -5.37 28.43
CA GLU A 157 2.45 -6.59 27.98
C GLU A 157 2.73 -7.77 28.93
N ALA A 158 3.95 -7.85 29.49
CA ALA A 158 4.27 -8.80 30.57
C ALA A 158 3.33 -8.60 31.78
N LYS A 159 3.17 -7.35 32.22
CA LYS A 159 2.26 -6.98 33.32
C LYS A 159 0.79 -7.28 32.99
N ARG A 160 0.37 -7.05 31.74
CA ARG A 160 -0.99 -7.40 31.27
C ARG A 160 -1.24 -8.90 31.39
N VAL A 161 -0.29 -9.74 30.97
CA VAL A 161 -0.40 -11.19 31.07
C VAL A 161 -0.50 -11.64 32.53
N LEU A 162 0.35 -11.12 33.42
CA LEU A 162 0.24 -11.40 34.85
C LEU A 162 -1.12 -11.01 35.43
N SER A 163 -1.65 -9.84 35.06
CA SER A 163 -2.98 -9.40 35.48
C SER A 163 -4.07 -10.40 35.07
N ILE A 164 -3.95 -11.00 33.88
CA ILE A 164 -4.90 -12.03 33.40
C ILE A 164 -4.77 -13.31 34.23
N LEU A 165 -3.55 -13.76 34.53
CA LEU A 165 -3.30 -14.95 35.36
C LEU A 165 -3.86 -14.77 36.78
N ASN A 166 -3.57 -13.63 37.40
CA ASN A 166 -4.08 -13.29 38.72
C ASN A 166 -5.61 -13.20 38.76
N LYS A 167 -6.25 -12.64 37.71
CA LYS A 167 -7.72 -12.66 37.56
C LYS A 167 -8.30 -14.08 37.41
N ARG A 168 -7.52 -15.01 36.85
CA ARG A 168 -7.86 -16.44 36.78
C ARG A 168 -7.57 -17.19 38.08
N LYS A 169 -7.17 -16.49 39.15
CA LYS A 169 -6.78 -17.04 40.46
C LYS A 169 -5.57 -17.98 40.39
N LEU A 170 -4.78 -17.88 39.32
CA LEU A 170 -3.47 -18.51 39.21
C LEU A 170 -2.48 -17.46 39.71
N GLN A 171 -2.14 -17.50 41.00
CA GLN A 171 -1.10 -16.63 41.55
C GLN A 171 0.20 -16.91 40.78
N ALA A 172 0.60 -15.95 39.95
CA ALA A 172 1.77 -16.07 39.08
C ALA A 172 2.71 -14.90 39.36
N ASP A 173 4.01 -15.19 39.31
CA ASP A 173 5.08 -14.21 39.50
C ASP A 173 6.17 -14.43 38.46
N PHE A 174 7.02 -13.42 38.25
CA PHE A 174 8.18 -13.53 37.37
C PHE A 174 9.28 -14.31 38.09
N SER A 175 9.65 -15.47 37.54
CA SER A 175 10.79 -16.25 38.02
C SER A 175 12.12 -15.74 37.45
N ASN A 176 12.10 -15.30 36.20
CA ASN A 176 13.20 -14.65 35.51
C ASN A 176 12.62 -13.71 34.44
N SER A 177 13.26 -12.57 34.22
CA SER A 177 12.89 -11.62 33.18
C SER A 177 14.12 -11.09 32.46
N MET A 178 14.13 -11.22 31.14
CA MET A 178 15.23 -10.77 30.30
C MET A 178 14.64 -10.01 29.12
N LEU A 179 15.27 -8.90 28.76
CA LEU A 179 15.07 -8.25 27.48
C LEU A 179 15.94 -8.99 26.47
N ILE A 180 15.32 -9.50 25.41
CA ILE A 180 16.01 -10.24 24.36
C ILE A 180 15.89 -9.46 23.06
N GLU A 181 17.01 -9.05 22.49
CA GLU A 181 17.12 -8.52 21.13
C GLU A 181 17.71 -9.60 20.23
N ARG A 182 17.10 -9.85 19.07
CA ARG A 182 17.59 -10.84 18.11
C ARG A 182 17.10 -10.55 16.70
N LYS A 183 17.76 -11.14 15.71
CA LYS A 183 17.22 -11.21 14.34
C LYS A 183 16.08 -12.22 14.28
N VAL A 184 15.04 -11.92 13.51
CA VAL A 184 14.00 -12.91 13.21
C VAL A 184 14.52 -13.97 12.24
N PRO A 185 14.02 -15.21 12.30
CA PRO A 185 14.40 -16.26 11.36
C PRO A 185 14.02 -15.86 9.92
N ALA A 186 14.64 -16.53 8.94
CA ALA A 186 14.28 -16.35 7.55
C ALA A 186 12.81 -16.72 7.33
N ILE A 187 12.08 -15.83 6.66
CA ILE A 187 10.66 -16.01 6.33
C ILE A 187 10.48 -16.25 4.84
N SER A 188 9.42 -16.96 4.49
CA SER A 188 8.97 -17.11 3.12
C SER A 188 7.69 -16.31 2.91
N LEU A 189 7.75 -15.32 2.03
CA LEU A 189 6.60 -14.53 1.62
C LEU A 189 6.11 -15.01 0.26
N GLY A 190 4.80 -15.22 0.14
CA GLY A 190 4.17 -15.69 -1.09
C GLY A 190 3.15 -14.68 -1.59
N MET A 191 3.21 -14.34 -2.88
CA MET A 191 2.15 -13.60 -3.56
C MET A 191 1.33 -14.57 -4.40
N LYS A 192 0.01 -14.44 -4.35
CA LYS A 192 -0.90 -15.22 -5.20
C LYS A 192 -1.63 -14.28 -6.12
N PHE A 193 -1.25 -14.29 -7.40
CA PHE A 193 -1.95 -13.54 -8.43
C PHE A 193 -3.21 -14.31 -8.85
N ASP A 194 -4.37 -13.91 -8.33
CA ASP A 194 -5.67 -14.50 -8.69
C ASP A 194 -6.22 -13.87 -9.99
N GLY A 195 -6.13 -14.61 -11.09
CA GLY A 195 -6.14 -14.09 -12.46
C GLY A 195 -7.36 -13.25 -12.84
N ILE A 196 -8.58 -13.78 -12.76
CA ILE A 196 -9.75 -13.11 -13.36
C ILE A 196 -10.12 -11.83 -12.60
N LYS A 197 -10.11 -11.86 -11.28
CA LYS A 197 -10.51 -10.69 -10.45
C LYS A 197 -9.50 -9.56 -10.59
N VAL A 198 -8.21 -9.89 -10.57
CA VAL A 198 -7.12 -8.95 -10.82
C VAL A 198 -7.29 -8.29 -12.19
N TRP A 199 -7.51 -9.08 -13.25
CA TRP A 199 -7.69 -8.54 -14.60
C TRP A 199 -8.94 -7.65 -14.73
N LYS A 200 -10.06 -8.02 -14.09
CA LYS A 200 -11.25 -7.15 -14.03
C LYS A 200 -10.95 -5.81 -13.35
N CYS A 201 -10.19 -5.82 -12.25
CA CYS A 201 -9.80 -4.59 -11.56
C CYS A 201 -8.85 -3.72 -12.41
N ILE A 202 -7.88 -4.33 -13.09
CA ILE A 202 -6.97 -3.63 -14.02
C ILE A 202 -7.74 -3.05 -15.21
N ALA A 203 -8.66 -3.81 -15.80
CA ALA A 203 -9.50 -3.33 -16.89
C ALA A 203 -10.45 -2.19 -16.45
N LYS A 204 -10.99 -2.27 -15.22
CA LYS A 204 -11.72 -1.15 -14.59
C LYS A 204 -10.85 0.11 -14.51
N SER A 205 -9.59 -0.03 -14.06
CA SER A 205 -8.61 1.06 -14.06
C SER A 205 -8.35 1.61 -15.47
N ALA A 206 -8.26 0.73 -16.48
CA ALA A 206 -8.07 1.12 -17.89
C ALA A 206 -9.20 2.01 -18.40
N VAL A 207 -10.46 1.58 -18.25
CA VAL A 207 -11.62 2.31 -18.77
C VAL A 207 -11.87 3.60 -17.99
N ALA A 208 -11.64 3.62 -16.68
CA ALA A 208 -11.70 4.85 -15.87
C ALA A 208 -10.60 5.83 -16.28
N GLY A 209 -9.38 5.33 -16.51
CA GLY A 209 -8.26 6.11 -17.01
C GLY A 209 -8.51 6.71 -18.38
N PHE A 210 -9.13 5.95 -19.29
CA PHE A 210 -9.57 6.47 -20.59
C PHE A 210 -10.53 7.65 -20.42
N VAL A 211 -11.53 7.54 -19.54
CA VAL A 211 -12.47 8.65 -19.24
C VAL A 211 -11.73 9.87 -18.71
N LEU A 212 -10.73 9.70 -17.84
CA LEU A 212 -9.92 10.81 -17.37
C LEU A 212 -9.15 11.49 -18.53
N LEU A 213 -8.59 10.71 -19.44
CA LEU A 213 -7.72 11.19 -20.51
C LEU A 213 -8.50 11.81 -21.68
N TYR A 214 -9.67 11.27 -22.04
CA TYR A 214 -10.41 11.65 -23.26
C TYR A 214 -11.87 12.05 -23.01
N GLY A 215 -12.39 11.88 -21.80
CA GLY A 215 -13.77 12.20 -21.43
C GLY A 215 -14.75 11.03 -21.60
N ASN A 216 -15.90 11.13 -20.93
CA ASN A 216 -16.91 10.08 -20.87
C ASN A 216 -17.50 9.72 -22.25
N GLU A 217 -17.88 10.74 -23.03
CA GLU A 217 -18.49 10.52 -24.35
C GLU A 217 -17.57 9.77 -25.30
N ARG A 218 -16.29 10.15 -25.35
CA ARG A 218 -15.30 9.47 -26.20
C ARG A 218 -15.06 8.04 -25.71
N ALA A 219 -14.96 7.83 -24.40
CA ALA A 219 -14.81 6.48 -23.84
C ALA A 219 -15.94 5.56 -24.27
N ARG A 220 -17.19 6.04 -24.25
CA ARG A 220 -18.35 5.25 -24.67
C ARG A 220 -18.39 4.92 -26.17
N ALA A 221 -17.76 5.76 -26.99
CA ALA A 221 -17.68 5.56 -28.43
C ALA A 221 -16.54 4.63 -28.85
N VAL A 222 -15.45 4.59 -28.06
CA VAL A 222 -14.23 3.84 -28.39
C VAL A 222 -14.17 2.49 -27.68
N ILE A 223 -14.64 2.42 -26.43
CA ILE A 223 -14.55 1.20 -25.62
C ILE A 223 -15.71 0.27 -25.99
N ASP A 224 -15.34 -0.92 -26.46
CA ASP A 224 -16.28 -1.96 -26.86
C ASP A 224 -17.23 -2.31 -25.71
N ARG A 225 -18.46 -2.68 -26.09
CA ARG A 225 -19.47 -3.08 -25.11
C ARG A 225 -19.03 -4.33 -24.36
N ASP A 226 -18.44 -5.29 -25.05
CA ASP A 226 -17.99 -6.56 -24.49
C ASP A 226 -16.91 -6.38 -23.42
N VAL A 227 -15.98 -5.42 -23.59
CA VAL A 227 -14.98 -5.09 -22.56
C VAL A 227 -15.68 -4.61 -21.28
N ARG A 228 -16.70 -3.75 -21.42
CA ARG A 228 -17.45 -3.21 -20.27
C ARG A 228 -18.27 -4.28 -19.58
N ASP A 229 -18.91 -5.16 -20.36
CA ASP A 229 -19.71 -6.27 -19.85
C ASP A 229 -18.80 -7.35 -19.21
N ALA A 230 -17.62 -7.64 -19.76
CA ALA A 230 -16.60 -8.49 -19.14
C ALA A 230 -16.13 -7.94 -17.77
N ILE A 231 -15.97 -6.62 -17.64
CA ILE A 231 -15.58 -5.99 -16.36
C ILE A 231 -16.70 -6.11 -15.31
N ILE A 232 -17.96 -5.85 -15.65
CA ILE A 232 -19.04 -5.81 -14.66
C ILE A 232 -19.67 -7.20 -14.44
N CYS A 233 -20.01 -7.90 -15.52
CA CYS A 233 -20.67 -9.20 -15.50
C CYS A 233 -19.70 -10.39 -15.49
N GLY A 234 -18.47 -10.21 -16.01
CA GLY A 234 -17.53 -11.33 -16.19
C GLY A 234 -17.71 -12.11 -17.48
N GLU A 235 -18.61 -11.66 -18.37
CA GLU A 235 -18.92 -12.30 -19.66
C GLU A 235 -18.95 -11.23 -20.77
N PRO A 236 -18.22 -11.41 -21.89
CA PRO A 236 -17.26 -12.50 -22.16
C PRO A 236 -16.09 -12.53 -21.17
N ALA A 237 -15.25 -13.57 -21.26
CA ALA A 237 -14.19 -13.76 -20.29
C ALA A 237 -13.16 -12.62 -20.37
N ILE A 238 -12.84 -12.00 -19.22
CA ILE A 238 -11.99 -10.80 -19.19
C ILE A 238 -10.57 -11.02 -19.78
N ASN A 239 -10.09 -12.25 -19.79
CA ASN A 239 -8.79 -12.65 -20.34
C ASN A 239 -8.72 -12.64 -21.87
N GLU A 240 -9.84 -12.45 -22.55
CA GLU A 240 -9.88 -12.11 -23.97
C GLU A 240 -9.45 -10.67 -24.23
N PHE A 241 -9.52 -9.80 -23.22
CA PHE A 241 -9.23 -8.37 -23.36
C PHE A 241 -8.02 -7.91 -22.54
N CYS A 242 -7.82 -8.51 -21.35
CA CYS A 242 -6.85 -8.04 -20.36
C CYS A 242 -5.98 -9.18 -19.83
N GLY A 243 -4.70 -8.89 -19.59
CA GLY A 243 -3.79 -9.83 -18.95
C GLY A 243 -2.44 -9.22 -18.64
N TRP A 244 -1.55 -10.04 -18.09
CA TRP A 244 -0.12 -9.72 -17.96
C TRP A 244 0.48 -9.40 -19.31
N ASP A 245 1.34 -8.40 -19.39
CA ASP A 245 2.01 -8.04 -20.63
C ASP A 245 3.52 -7.83 -20.48
N PHE A 246 4.24 -8.93 -20.73
CA PHE A 246 5.69 -8.95 -20.79
C PHE A 246 6.22 -9.41 -22.15
N VAL A 247 5.34 -9.63 -23.12
CA VAL A 247 5.70 -10.15 -24.45
C VAL A 247 5.46 -9.14 -25.56
N ASN A 248 4.49 -8.23 -25.42
CA ASN A 248 4.31 -7.19 -26.40
C ASN A 248 5.37 -6.10 -26.19
N PRO A 249 5.76 -5.39 -27.28
CA PRO A 249 6.54 -4.18 -27.14
C PRO A 249 5.78 -3.16 -26.28
N TRP A 250 6.48 -2.53 -25.33
CA TRP A 250 5.90 -1.52 -24.46
C TRP A 250 6.01 -0.12 -25.11
N PRO A 251 5.08 0.82 -24.83
CA PRO A 251 5.19 2.19 -25.32
C PRO A 251 6.52 2.85 -24.94
N THR A 252 7.11 3.59 -25.87
CA THR A 252 8.34 4.34 -25.62
C THR A 252 8.00 5.70 -25.02
N ILE A 253 8.35 5.89 -23.75
CA ILE A 253 8.13 7.14 -23.02
C ILE A 253 9.26 8.11 -23.36
N SER A 254 8.92 9.24 -23.97
CA SER A 254 9.88 10.31 -24.26
C SER A 254 9.98 11.31 -23.12
N LYS A 255 8.92 11.46 -22.34
CA LYS A 255 8.82 12.48 -21.29
C LYS A 255 7.87 12.07 -20.18
N ILE A 256 8.24 12.35 -18.94
CA ILE A 256 7.36 12.30 -17.78
C ILE A 256 7.52 13.63 -17.03
N GLU A 257 6.46 14.42 -16.95
CA GLU A 257 6.50 15.74 -16.31
C GLU A 257 5.44 15.88 -15.23
N PRO A 258 5.73 16.60 -14.13
CA PRO A 258 4.72 16.93 -13.13
C PRO A 258 3.52 17.63 -13.78
N HIS A 259 2.31 17.19 -13.44
CA HIS A 259 1.10 17.86 -13.88
C HIS A 259 1.05 19.29 -13.31
N HIS A 260 0.47 20.25 -14.02
CA HIS A 260 0.41 21.66 -13.60
C HIS A 260 -0.25 21.90 -12.22
N ARG A 261 -1.00 20.93 -11.69
CA ARG A 261 -1.59 20.97 -10.32
C ARG A 261 -0.67 20.39 -9.23
N CYS A 262 0.48 19.85 -9.64
CA CYS A 262 1.41 19.07 -8.84
C CYS A 262 2.87 19.45 -9.22
N ILE A 263 3.17 20.74 -9.41
CA ILE A 263 4.44 21.22 -10.01
C ILE A 263 5.69 20.72 -9.26
N GLY A 264 5.60 20.44 -7.96
CA GLY A 264 6.69 19.88 -7.14
C GLY A 264 6.64 18.37 -6.93
N ALA A 265 5.87 17.63 -7.75
CA ALA A 265 5.82 16.17 -7.61
C ALA A 265 7.13 15.52 -8.06
N GLU A 266 7.64 14.60 -7.25
CA GLU A 266 8.86 13.84 -7.54
C GLU A 266 8.54 12.39 -7.87
N LEU A 267 9.33 11.82 -8.78
CA LEU A 267 9.27 10.41 -9.10
C LEU A 267 9.90 9.60 -7.95
N SER A 268 9.22 8.53 -7.56
CA SER A 268 9.67 7.53 -6.60
C SER A 268 10.40 6.35 -7.26
N GLY A 269 10.25 6.17 -8.57
CA GLY A 269 10.64 4.97 -9.30
C GLY A 269 9.58 3.87 -9.28
N PHE A 270 8.59 3.93 -8.40
CA PHE A 270 7.53 2.93 -8.27
C PHE A 270 6.18 3.46 -8.77
N GLU A 271 6.20 4.31 -9.80
CA GLU A 271 5.00 4.95 -10.33
C GLU A 271 3.94 3.93 -10.74
N HIS A 272 2.69 4.31 -10.58
CA HIS A 272 1.61 3.69 -11.34
C HIS A 272 1.43 4.49 -12.62
N SER A 273 1.47 3.83 -13.77
CA SER A 273 1.28 4.48 -15.06
C SER A 273 0.14 3.84 -15.85
N LEU A 274 -0.55 4.68 -16.62
CA LEU A 274 -1.59 4.29 -17.55
C LEU A 274 -1.37 5.10 -18.81
N ILE A 275 -1.19 4.41 -19.93
CA ILE A 275 -0.99 4.97 -21.25
C ILE A 275 -2.08 4.40 -22.16
N VAL A 276 -2.74 5.27 -22.91
CA VAL A 276 -3.70 4.87 -23.94
C VAL A 276 -3.18 5.33 -25.28
N THR A 277 -3.15 4.41 -26.23
CA THR A 277 -2.71 4.70 -27.60
C THR A 277 -3.30 3.70 -28.58
N GLU A 278 -3.08 3.93 -29.87
CA GLU A 278 -3.51 3.04 -30.94
C GLU A 278 -2.31 2.25 -31.47
N VAL A 279 -2.49 0.94 -31.64
CA VAL A 279 -1.47 0.02 -32.14
C VAL A 279 -2.10 -0.85 -33.21
N GLY A 280 -1.76 -0.59 -34.48
CA GLY A 280 -2.47 -1.16 -35.61
C GLY A 280 -3.94 -0.73 -35.60
N ASP A 281 -4.85 -1.70 -35.68
CA ASP A 281 -6.30 -1.45 -35.74
C ASP A 281 -6.97 -1.40 -34.36
N LEU A 282 -6.19 -1.39 -33.27
CA LEU A 282 -6.71 -1.46 -31.90
C LEU A 282 -6.33 -0.25 -31.07
N THR A 283 -7.27 0.16 -30.22
CA THR A 283 -7.03 1.04 -29.08
C THR A 283 -6.63 0.18 -27.88
N VAL A 284 -5.45 0.44 -27.31
CA VAL A 284 -4.88 -0.35 -26.20
C VAL A 284 -4.55 0.57 -25.02
N ALA A 285 -4.92 0.12 -23.82
CA ALA A 285 -4.44 0.70 -22.57
C ALA A 285 -3.30 -0.16 -22.01
N PHE A 286 -2.14 0.45 -21.81
CA PHE A 286 -0.98 -0.12 -21.14
C PHE A 286 -0.95 0.39 -19.70
N ILE A 287 -0.93 -0.52 -18.74
CA ILE A 287 -0.96 -0.21 -17.31
C ILE A 287 0.28 -0.81 -16.66
N GLU A 288 0.99 0.00 -15.89
CA GLU A 288 2.10 -0.47 -15.06
C GLU A 288 1.80 -0.14 -13.60
N ILE A 289 1.85 -1.15 -12.75
CA ILE A 289 1.71 -1.03 -11.30
C ILE A 289 3.10 -1.16 -10.67
N PHE A 290 3.40 -0.29 -9.70
CA PHE A 290 4.70 -0.11 -9.04
C PHE A 290 5.92 -0.14 -9.99
N GLY A 291 5.80 0.40 -11.20
CA GLY A 291 6.90 0.49 -12.16
C GLY A 291 7.50 -0.86 -12.61
N GLY A 292 6.76 -1.97 -12.49
CA GLY A 292 7.29 -3.29 -12.85
C GLY A 292 6.24 -4.35 -13.21
N TRP A 293 5.01 -4.20 -12.74
CA TRP A 293 3.91 -5.13 -13.04
C TRP A 293 3.09 -4.59 -14.21
N ARG A 294 3.27 -5.18 -15.39
CA ARG A 294 2.72 -4.69 -16.65
C ARG A 294 1.49 -5.46 -17.09
N PHE A 295 0.49 -4.72 -17.53
CA PHE A 295 -0.76 -5.24 -18.07
C PHE A 295 -1.15 -4.48 -19.33
N SER A 296 -1.83 -5.17 -20.23
CA SER A 296 -2.48 -4.55 -21.38
C SER A 296 -3.98 -4.81 -21.35
N VAL A 297 -4.75 -3.88 -21.93
CA VAL A 297 -6.19 -4.01 -22.13
C VAL A 297 -6.52 -3.56 -23.55
N ALA A 298 -7.01 -4.47 -24.38
CA ALA A 298 -7.62 -4.12 -25.66
C ALA A 298 -8.98 -3.49 -25.38
N LEU A 299 -9.15 -2.21 -25.72
CA LEU A 299 -10.35 -1.45 -25.40
C LEU A 299 -11.38 -1.47 -26.53
N GLY A 300 -10.92 -1.54 -27.79
CA GLY A 300 -11.76 -1.54 -28.97
C GLY A 300 -10.96 -1.17 -30.23
N PRO A 301 -11.63 -0.87 -31.36
CA PRO A 301 -10.95 -0.51 -32.60
C PRO A 301 -10.23 0.84 -32.52
N ALA A 302 -9.26 1.05 -33.41
CA ALA A 302 -8.63 2.34 -33.62
C ALA A 302 -9.63 3.36 -34.19
N THR A 303 -9.59 4.59 -33.67
CA THR A 303 -10.50 5.70 -34.00
C THR A 303 -9.77 7.03 -34.21
N GLY A 304 -8.44 7.01 -34.32
CA GLY A 304 -7.58 8.18 -34.48
C GLY A 304 -7.33 8.96 -33.19
N ILE A 305 -7.38 8.32 -32.01
CA ILE A 305 -7.04 9.02 -30.76
C ILE A 305 -5.53 9.24 -30.62
N PRO A 306 -5.10 10.41 -30.12
CA PRO A 306 -3.68 10.64 -29.88
C PRO A 306 -3.20 9.84 -28.66
N PHE A 307 -1.90 9.53 -28.62
CA PHE A 307 -1.24 9.02 -27.42
C PHE A 307 -1.49 9.95 -26.23
N ARG A 308 -1.94 9.40 -25.10
CA ARG A 308 -1.95 10.11 -23.81
C ARG A 308 -1.58 9.15 -22.69
N GLY A 309 -0.81 9.63 -21.73
CA GLY A 309 -0.57 8.87 -20.51
C GLY A 309 -0.56 9.73 -19.27
N VAL A 310 -0.73 9.05 -18.15
CA VAL A 310 -0.70 9.61 -16.80
C VAL A 310 0.07 8.66 -15.90
N ALA A 311 0.86 9.22 -14.99
CA ALA A 311 1.45 8.48 -13.89
C ALA A 311 1.12 9.14 -12.55
N ILE A 312 1.21 8.36 -11.48
CA ILE A 312 1.20 8.86 -10.11
C ILE A 312 2.35 8.24 -9.32
N ASN A 313 2.87 8.99 -8.35
CA ASN A 313 3.76 8.44 -7.32
C ASN A 313 2.89 7.88 -6.17
N PRO A 314 2.81 6.55 -5.99
CA PRO A 314 1.97 5.95 -4.94
C PRO A 314 2.54 6.15 -3.54
N ARG A 315 3.85 6.40 -3.40
CA ARG A 315 4.55 6.61 -2.13
C ARG A 315 4.35 8.02 -1.55
N SER A 316 3.96 8.99 -2.39
CA SER A 316 3.71 10.36 -1.94
C SER A 316 2.50 10.45 -1.01
N MET A 317 2.61 11.21 0.08
CA MET A 317 1.50 11.50 1.00
C MET A 317 0.48 12.48 0.41
N SER A 318 0.91 13.33 -0.52
CA SER A 318 0.08 14.28 -1.26
C SER A 318 -0.14 13.82 -2.71
N PRO A 319 -1.16 14.33 -3.42
CA PRO A 319 -1.35 14.03 -4.83
C PRO A 319 -0.12 14.41 -5.67
N ALA A 320 0.55 13.39 -6.22
CA ALA A 320 1.72 13.54 -7.07
C ALA A 320 1.41 12.87 -8.41
N ARG A 321 1.02 13.67 -9.40
CA ARG A 321 0.60 13.24 -10.73
C ARG A 321 1.57 13.76 -11.79
N PHE A 322 1.79 12.92 -12.81
CA PHE A 322 2.61 13.23 -13.96
C PHE A 322 1.82 13.06 -15.27
N VAL A 323 2.18 13.83 -16.28
CA VAL A 323 1.75 13.65 -17.67
C VAL A 323 2.85 12.88 -18.39
N ILE A 324 2.45 11.87 -19.16
CA ILE A 324 3.37 11.05 -19.95
C ILE A 324 3.21 11.40 -21.42
N GLU A 325 4.32 11.67 -22.08
CA GLU A 325 4.43 11.78 -23.53
C GLU A 325 5.27 10.62 -24.06
N GLY A 326 4.96 10.17 -25.28
CA GLY A 326 5.62 9.02 -25.86
C GLY A 326 5.08 8.65 -27.22
N THR A 327 5.47 7.46 -27.65
CA THR A 327 5.07 6.88 -28.93
C THR A 327 4.50 5.48 -28.73
N ALA A 328 3.53 5.13 -29.56
CA ALA A 328 2.93 3.80 -29.59
C ALA A 328 3.98 2.75 -29.97
N PRO A 329 3.87 1.52 -29.43
CA PRO A 329 4.66 0.40 -29.93
C PRO A 329 4.31 0.08 -31.38
N SER A 330 5.20 -0.61 -32.09
CA SER A 330 5.02 -0.96 -33.51
C SER A 330 4.00 -2.08 -33.75
N SER A 331 3.70 -2.89 -32.74
CA SER A 331 2.80 -4.04 -32.84
C SER A 331 2.20 -4.38 -31.47
N TYR A 332 1.04 -5.03 -31.49
CA TYR A 332 0.36 -5.54 -30.31
C TYR A 332 -0.35 -6.84 -30.67
N VAL A 333 -0.13 -7.88 -29.88
CA VAL A 333 -0.84 -9.16 -29.97
C VAL A 333 -1.93 -9.16 -28.90
N PRO A 334 -3.22 -9.25 -29.28
CA PRO A 334 -4.33 -9.34 -28.34
C PRO A 334 -4.19 -10.52 -27.38
N ARG A 335 -4.78 -10.36 -26.20
CA ARG A 335 -4.81 -11.41 -25.18
C ARG A 335 -5.81 -12.49 -25.57
N THR A 336 -5.47 -13.72 -25.23
CA THR A 336 -6.40 -14.86 -25.31
C THR A 336 -6.44 -15.58 -23.96
N PRO A 337 -7.45 -16.42 -23.72
CA PRO A 337 -7.50 -17.23 -22.50
C PRO A 337 -6.24 -18.07 -22.23
N GLU A 338 -5.50 -18.44 -23.29
CA GLU A 338 -4.27 -19.21 -23.23
C GLU A 338 -3.01 -18.36 -23.01
N SER A 339 -3.06 -17.04 -23.20
CA SER A 339 -1.88 -16.16 -23.12
C SER A 339 -1.06 -16.38 -21.85
N PHE A 340 -1.71 -16.42 -20.68
CA PHE A 340 -0.97 -16.63 -19.42
C PHE A 340 -0.26 -18.00 -19.38
N LYS A 341 -0.89 -19.05 -19.92
CA LYS A 341 -0.30 -20.38 -19.96
C LYS A 341 0.89 -20.43 -20.91
N THR A 342 0.78 -19.82 -22.09
CA THR A 342 1.85 -19.79 -23.09
C THR A 342 3.01 -18.88 -22.68
N GLU A 343 2.74 -17.86 -21.87
CA GLU A 343 3.71 -16.84 -21.47
C GLU A 343 4.15 -16.99 -20.00
N HIS A 344 3.81 -18.11 -19.37
CA HIS A 344 3.95 -18.31 -17.92
C HIS A 344 5.39 -18.06 -17.44
N SER A 345 6.39 -18.60 -18.13
CA SER A 345 7.80 -18.42 -17.75
C SER A 345 8.26 -16.95 -17.80
N TYR A 346 7.84 -16.21 -18.84
CA TYR A 346 8.16 -14.79 -18.96
C TYR A 346 7.48 -13.97 -17.88
N THR A 347 6.20 -14.28 -17.61
CA THR A 347 5.43 -13.61 -16.56
C THR A 347 6.03 -13.89 -15.18
N MET A 348 6.42 -15.12 -14.88
CA MET A 348 7.07 -15.48 -13.61
C MET A 348 8.42 -14.78 -13.45
N ALA A 349 9.26 -14.76 -14.49
CA ALA A 349 10.54 -14.08 -14.46
C ALA A 349 10.37 -12.57 -14.22
N ALA A 350 9.45 -11.92 -14.94
CA ALA A 350 9.20 -10.49 -14.79
C ALA A 350 8.61 -10.13 -13.43
N ASN A 351 7.68 -10.95 -12.90
CA ASN A 351 7.16 -10.80 -11.53
C ASN A 351 8.28 -10.89 -10.50
N LYS A 352 9.20 -11.85 -10.67
CA LYS A 352 10.38 -11.97 -9.80
C LYS A 352 11.23 -10.70 -9.86
N THR A 353 11.57 -10.22 -11.06
CA THR A 353 12.35 -8.98 -11.22
C THR A 353 11.68 -7.77 -10.58
N ALA A 354 10.36 -7.62 -10.75
CA ALA A 354 9.61 -6.53 -10.13
C ALA A 354 9.62 -6.62 -8.59
N MET A 355 9.49 -7.82 -8.03
CA MET A 355 9.59 -8.03 -6.58
C MET A 355 11.02 -7.83 -6.06
N ASP A 356 12.05 -8.34 -6.75
CA ASP A 356 13.45 -8.16 -6.38
C ASP A 356 13.77 -6.67 -6.25
N ARG A 357 13.27 -5.84 -7.17
CA ARG A 357 13.42 -4.38 -7.12
C ARG A 357 12.77 -3.74 -5.89
N VAL A 358 11.59 -4.24 -5.49
CA VAL A 358 10.92 -3.78 -4.26
C VAL A 358 11.76 -4.16 -3.03
N LEU A 359 12.26 -5.40 -2.99
CA LEU A 359 13.09 -5.89 -1.88
C LEU A 359 14.44 -5.17 -1.80
N GLU A 360 15.05 -4.84 -2.94
CA GLU A 360 16.28 -4.05 -3.01
C GLU A 360 16.06 -2.65 -2.44
N GLN A 361 15.00 -1.96 -2.87
CA GLN A 361 14.67 -0.63 -2.33
C GLN A 361 14.40 -0.69 -0.82
N TRP A 362 13.59 -1.66 -0.38
CA TRP A 362 13.32 -1.86 1.04
C TRP A 362 14.61 -2.12 1.82
N SER A 363 15.51 -2.96 1.31
CA SER A 363 16.78 -3.26 1.98
C SER A 363 17.62 -2.01 2.16
N VAL A 364 17.75 -1.18 1.12
CA VAL A 364 18.48 0.10 1.19
C VAL A 364 17.90 1.02 2.26
N GLU A 365 16.57 1.19 2.28
CA GLU A 365 15.87 2.05 3.24
C GLU A 365 15.97 1.50 4.67
N SER A 366 15.74 0.20 4.86
CA SER A 366 15.82 -0.48 6.15
C SER A 366 17.23 -0.40 6.75
N HIS A 367 18.28 -0.61 5.95
CA HIS A 367 19.66 -0.44 6.42
C HIS A 367 19.98 1.01 6.78
N ALA A 368 19.47 1.99 6.02
CA ALA A 368 19.66 3.40 6.34
C ALA A 368 18.96 3.78 7.67
N GLU A 369 17.72 3.33 7.87
CA GLU A 369 16.98 3.54 9.11
C GLU A 369 17.65 2.86 10.30
N ASN A 370 18.07 1.60 10.15
CA ASN A 370 18.76 0.86 11.21
C ASN A 370 20.07 1.54 11.61
N ARG A 371 20.88 2.01 10.65
CA ARG A 371 22.09 2.79 10.95
C ARG A 371 21.77 4.08 11.70
N SER A 372 20.74 4.81 11.29
CA SER A 372 20.29 6.02 11.97
C SER A 372 19.89 5.73 13.41
N ARG A 373 19.09 4.69 13.65
CA ARG A 373 18.67 4.24 14.98
C ARG A 373 19.85 3.85 15.86
N LEU A 374 20.79 3.07 15.32
CA LEU A 374 22.00 2.64 16.03
C LEU A 374 22.87 3.84 16.43
N ASN A 375 23.05 4.81 15.53
CA ASN A 375 23.78 6.05 15.83
C ASN A 375 23.08 6.87 16.91
N GLN A 376 21.74 6.96 16.89
CA GLN A 376 20.96 7.66 17.91
C GLN A 376 21.08 6.98 19.28
N ASP A 377 20.99 5.66 19.35
CA ASP A 377 21.16 4.89 20.59
C ASP A 377 22.54 5.12 21.20
N LEU A 378 23.60 5.00 20.38
CA LEU A 378 24.97 5.23 20.83
C LEU A 378 25.17 6.66 21.34
N ASN A 379 24.74 7.66 20.57
CA ASN A 379 24.87 9.07 20.96
C ASN A 379 24.09 9.40 22.24
N ALA A 380 22.91 8.81 22.43
CA ALA A 380 22.11 9.00 23.65
C ALA A 380 22.84 8.45 24.88
N LYS A 381 23.44 7.25 24.78
CA LYS A 381 24.22 6.64 25.86
C LYS A 381 25.49 7.44 26.16
N LEU A 382 26.23 7.82 25.12
CA LEU A 382 27.44 8.63 25.28
C LEU A 382 27.14 10.00 25.90
N GLY A 383 25.99 10.61 25.59
CA GLY A 383 25.55 11.86 26.20
C GLY A 383 25.26 11.77 27.70
N SER A 384 25.13 10.56 28.25
CA SER A 384 24.95 10.31 29.69
C SER A 384 26.24 9.94 30.44
N ALA A 385 27.36 9.76 29.73
CA ALA A 385 28.63 9.42 30.33
C ALA A 385 29.31 10.67 30.91
N GLU A 386 29.79 10.57 32.15
CA GLU A 386 30.49 11.64 32.87
C GLU A 386 32.01 11.52 32.74
N THR A 387 32.51 10.33 32.39
CA THR A 387 33.96 10.03 32.29
C THR A 387 34.34 9.37 30.97
N GLU A 388 35.62 9.47 30.60
CA GLU A 388 36.16 8.76 29.43
C GLU A 388 36.06 7.23 29.59
N GLU A 389 36.28 6.71 30.81
CA GLU A 389 36.13 5.27 31.11
C GLU A 389 34.70 4.76 30.87
N GLU A 390 33.69 5.55 31.25
CA GLU A 390 32.29 5.23 30.95
C GLU A 390 31.98 5.29 29.45
N GLN A 391 32.55 6.25 28.73
CA GLN A 391 32.40 6.33 27.27
C GLN A 391 33.01 5.11 26.58
N GLU A 392 34.21 4.70 26.97
CA GLU A 392 34.87 3.50 26.46
C GLU A 392 34.02 2.24 26.74
N ALA A 393 33.51 2.10 27.95
CA ALA A 393 32.66 0.97 28.33
C ALA A 393 31.36 0.91 27.50
N ILE A 394 30.72 2.06 27.25
CA ILE A 394 29.52 2.17 26.41
C ILE A 394 29.82 1.76 24.95
N ILE A 395 30.95 2.22 24.41
CA ILE A 395 31.37 1.89 23.04
C ILE A 395 31.63 0.38 22.93
N ASP A 396 32.35 -0.20 23.88
CA ASP A 396 32.68 -1.63 23.89
C ASP A 396 31.43 -2.51 24.05
N GLU A 397 30.48 -2.14 24.90
CA GLU A 397 29.19 -2.82 25.00
C GLU A 397 28.40 -2.71 23.69
N PHE A 398 28.34 -1.52 23.09
CA PHE A 398 27.63 -1.28 21.85
C PHE A 398 28.21 -2.10 20.68
N ILE A 399 29.54 -2.12 20.53
CA ILE A 399 30.22 -2.91 19.49
C ILE A 399 29.94 -4.40 19.67
N ARG A 400 30.04 -4.92 20.90
CA ARG A 400 29.73 -6.32 21.20
C ARG A 400 28.29 -6.65 20.86
N LYS A 401 27.34 -5.82 21.30
CA LYS A 401 25.92 -5.99 21.00
C LYS A 401 25.65 -6.05 19.50
N VAL A 402 26.16 -5.10 18.73
CA VAL A 402 25.96 -5.08 17.27
C VAL A 402 26.60 -6.31 16.62
N ALA A 403 27.81 -6.69 17.02
CA ALA A 403 28.49 -7.88 16.49
C ALA A 403 27.71 -9.18 16.77
N THR A 404 27.22 -9.37 18.00
CA THR A 404 26.39 -10.52 18.39
C THR A 404 25.12 -10.60 17.54
N LEU A 405 24.39 -9.49 17.40
CA LEU A 405 23.18 -9.45 16.58
C LEU A 405 23.47 -9.70 15.10
N GLU A 406 24.58 -9.18 14.57
CA GLU A 406 24.95 -9.37 13.17
C GLU A 406 25.27 -10.83 12.84
N GLN A 407 25.87 -11.56 13.78
CA GLN A 407 26.14 -13.00 13.69
C GLN A 407 24.87 -13.87 13.81
N GLY A 408 23.72 -13.25 14.13
CA GLY A 408 22.43 -13.94 14.27
C GLY A 408 22.18 -14.49 15.68
N GLU A 409 23.04 -14.14 16.64
CA GLU A 409 22.87 -14.49 18.05
C GLU A 409 21.92 -13.51 18.75
N ALA A 410 21.38 -13.92 19.90
CA ALA A 410 20.55 -13.07 20.74
C ALA A 410 21.42 -12.24 21.70
N TRP A 411 21.08 -10.97 21.87
CA TRP A 411 21.61 -10.13 22.93
C TRP A 411 20.61 -10.09 24.08
N GLU A 412 21.07 -10.45 25.29
CA GLU A 412 20.23 -10.57 26.47
C GLU A 412 20.64 -9.55 27.52
N THR A 413 19.67 -8.76 27.98
CA THR A 413 19.84 -7.85 29.12
C THR A 413 18.91 -8.30 30.24
N ALA A 414 19.47 -8.68 31.39
CA ALA A 414 18.68 -9.02 32.56
C ALA A 414 17.81 -7.82 32.98
N LEU A 415 16.51 -8.04 33.15
CA LEU A 415 15.62 -7.05 33.72
C LEU A 415 15.46 -7.35 35.21
N ASN A 416 15.72 -6.35 36.07
CA ASN A 416 15.35 -6.42 37.48
C ASN A 416 13.84 -6.15 37.63
N LEU A 417 12.99 -7.03 37.08
CA LEU A 417 11.57 -7.06 37.43
C LEU A 417 11.39 -7.92 38.68
N THR A 418 12.02 -7.52 39.78
CA THR A 418 11.68 -8.01 41.10
C THR A 418 10.52 -7.16 41.64
N PHE A 419 9.35 -7.74 41.85
CA PHE A 419 8.27 -7.05 42.57
C PHE A 419 7.85 -7.83 43.83
N GLY A 420 8.66 -7.69 44.88
CA GLY A 420 8.16 -7.21 46.18
C GLY A 420 8.86 -5.87 46.39
N GLU A 421 8.21 -4.75 46.72
CA GLU A 421 7.28 -4.54 47.83
C GLU A 421 6.26 -3.43 47.50
N ASN A 422 5.02 -3.61 47.97
CA ASN A 422 3.97 -2.62 48.29
C ASN A 422 3.76 -1.37 47.40
N GLU A 423 2.63 -1.34 46.68
CA GLU A 423 1.58 -0.31 46.83
C GLU A 423 0.19 -0.87 46.50
#